data_AF-A0A7S4S2W8-F1
#
_entry.id   AF-A0A7S4S2W8-F1
#
_cell.length_a   1.000
_cell.length_b   1.000
_cell.length_c   1.000
_cell.angle_alpha   90.00
_cell.angle_beta   90.00
_cell.angle_gamma   90.00
#
_symmetry.space_group_name_H-M   'P 1'
#
loop_
_entity.id
_entity.type
_entity.pdbx_description
1 polymer ?
#
loop_
_entity_poly.entity_id
_entity_poly.type
_entity_poly.pdbx_seq_one_letter_code
_entity_poly.pdbx_strand_id
1 'polypeptide(L)'
;KNVLTVGASMSTIGSKLDDASDYLGDFSSRGPTSDGRTKPDVVAPGFQIYSAAADPDSSGNCGGYWRGGTSMAAPVVAGTAAQIRQYFVEGWYPCGSRLCGEPIVPSGPLMRAILMNGGQTLVGIQDFSSGEVLNEETRPYDNSQNMGRVN
;
A
#
# COMPACT_ATOMS: atom_id res chain seq x y z
N LYS A 1 -4.32 -7.72 15.93
CA LYS A 1 -3.58 -8.86 15.35
C LYS A 1 -4.12 -9.28 13.97
N ASN A 2 -5.44 -9.23 13.76
CA ASN A 2 -6.11 -9.77 12.55
C ASN A 2 -6.43 -8.73 11.48
N VAL A 3 -5.91 -7.50 11.62
CA VAL A 3 -6.07 -6.43 10.62
C VAL A 3 -4.81 -6.35 9.76
N LEU A 4 -5.00 -6.10 8.46
CA LEU A 4 -3.93 -5.69 7.55
C LEU A 4 -3.64 -4.20 7.77
N THR A 5 -2.44 -3.87 8.25
CA THR A 5 -2.03 -2.48 8.51
C THR A 5 -1.12 -2.01 7.39
N VAL A 6 -1.35 -0.79 6.89
CA VAL A 6 -0.67 -0.27 5.70
C VAL A 6 0.16 0.96 6.05
N GLY A 7 1.45 0.93 5.71
CA GLY A 7 2.34 2.09 5.72
C GLY A 7 2.32 2.84 4.39
N ALA A 8 2.97 4.00 4.33
CA ALA A 8 3.00 4.83 3.13
C ALA A 8 4.41 4.95 2.53
N SER A 9 4.55 4.55 1.27
CA SER A 9 5.70 4.92 0.45
C SER A 9 5.47 6.28 -0.18
N MET A 10 6.56 6.86 -0.67
CA MET A 10 6.49 8.01 -1.54
C MET A 10 5.84 7.64 -2.88
N SER A 11 5.54 8.68 -3.67
CA SER A 11 5.11 8.56 -5.07
C SER A 11 6.12 9.31 -5.92
N THR A 12 6.32 8.85 -7.16
CA THR A 12 7.18 9.55 -8.13
C THR A 12 6.63 10.93 -8.48
N ILE A 13 5.31 11.10 -8.43
CA ILE A 13 4.68 12.40 -8.71
C ILE A 13 5.04 13.37 -7.59
N GLY A 14 5.72 14.45 -7.98
CA GLY A 14 6.14 15.57 -7.12
C GLY A 14 7.29 15.25 -6.15
N SER A 15 7.94 14.09 -6.32
CA SER A 15 9.23 13.81 -5.71
C SER A 15 10.39 14.31 -6.56
N LYS A 16 11.54 14.52 -5.93
CA LYS A 16 12.81 14.87 -6.60
C LYS A 16 13.54 13.65 -7.19
N LEU A 17 13.06 12.44 -6.91
CA LEU A 17 13.67 11.17 -7.31
C LEU A 17 12.75 10.44 -8.30
N ASP A 18 13.33 9.91 -9.37
CA ASP A 18 12.59 9.14 -10.39
C ASP A 18 12.09 7.79 -9.84
N ASP A 19 12.78 7.26 -8.85
CA ASP A 19 12.49 6.01 -8.14
C ASP A 19 11.88 6.26 -6.74
N ALA A 20 11.31 7.45 -6.50
CA ALA A 20 10.76 7.80 -5.19
C ALA A 20 9.78 6.76 -4.64
N SER A 21 9.02 6.08 -5.50
CA SER A 21 8.11 5.00 -5.08
C SER A 21 8.80 3.87 -4.30
N ASP A 22 10.11 3.70 -4.46
CA ASP A 22 10.93 2.71 -3.78
C ASP A 22 11.43 3.17 -2.39
N TYR A 23 11.02 4.36 -1.96
CA TYR A 23 11.31 4.91 -0.64
C TYR A 23 10.06 4.96 0.25
N LEU A 24 10.24 4.62 1.53
CA LEU A 24 9.23 4.84 2.55
C LEU A 24 9.14 6.34 2.87
N GLY A 25 7.94 6.88 3.05
CA GLY A 25 7.79 8.25 3.56
C GLY A 25 8.22 8.32 5.03
N ASP A 26 9.05 9.28 5.38
CA ASP A 26 9.45 9.61 6.76
C ASP A 26 8.24 9.76 7.70
N PHE A 27 7.14 10.35 7.23
CA PHE A 27 5.87 10.52 7.95
C PHE A 27 5.11 9.20 8.25
N SER A 28 5.45 8.09 7.58
CA SER A 28 4.80 6.81 7.81
C SER A 28 5.15 6.29 9.20
N SER A 29 4.14 5.98 10.02
CA SER A 29 4.38 5.37 11.33
C SER A 29 5.06 4.01 11.19
N ARG A 30 5.99 3.74 12.10
CA ARG A 30 6.81 2.54 12.15
C ARG A 30 6.55 1.78 13.45
N GLY A 31 6.70 0.47 13.39
CA GLY A 31 6.66 -0.39 14.57
C GLY A 31 7.96 -0.31 15.39
N PRO A 32 8.13 -1.25 16.34
CA PRO A 32 7.17 -2.30 16.69
C PRO A 32 5.94 -1.73 17.41
N THR A 33 4.89 -2.54 17.49
CA THR A 33 3.78 -2.28 18.43
C THR A 33 4.24 -2.43 19.88
N SER A 34 3.45 -1.95 20.85
CA SER A 34 3.81 -2.01 22.28
C SER A 34 4.05 -3.42 22.83
N ASP A 35 3.51 -4.46 22.18
CA ASP A 35 3.75 -5.87 22.50
C ASP A 35 4.81 -6.53 21.60
N GLY A 36 5.62 -5.74 20.90
CA GLY A 36 6.77 -6.20 20.12
C GLY A 36 6.45 -6.75 18.73
N ARG A 37 5.19 -6.76 18.29
CA ARG A 37 4.85 -7.23 16.94
C ARG A 37 5.26 -6.21 15.87
N THR A 38 5.76 -6.70 14.76
CA THR A 38 6.07 -5.92 13.56
C THR A 38 4.81 -5.33 12.93
N LYS A 39 4.83 -4.02 12.70
CA LYS A 39 3.84 -3.25 11.93
C LYS A 39 4.56 -2.08 11.23
N PRO A 40 4.09 -1.60 10.06
CA PRO A 40 2.94 -2.06 9.28
C PRO A 40 3.12 -3.49 8.72
N ASP A 41 2.08 -4.05 8.10
CA ASP A 41 2.19 -5.34 7.42
C ASP A 41 2.81 -5.21 6.03
N VAL A 42 2.34 -4.22 5.29
CA VAL A 42 2.74 -3.88 3.92
C VAL A 42 2.74 -2.36 3.75
N VAL A 43 3.30 -1.89 2.66
CA VAL A 43 3.35 -0.48 2.28
C VAL A 43 2.67 -0.28 0.92
N ALA A 44 2.13 0.91 0.68
CA ALA A 44 1.67 1.32 -0.65
C ALA A 44 1.92 2.83 -0.87
N PRO A 45 1.87 3.33 -2.11
CA PRO A 45 2.00 4.76 -2.39
C PRO A 45 0.99 5.57 -1.58
N GLY A 46 1.49 6.49 -0.78
CA GLY A 46 0.68 7.34 0.10
C GLY A 46 1.02 8.82 0.02
N PHE A 47 2.14 9.20 -0.59
CA PHE A 47 2.48 10.62 -0.80
C PHE A 47 1.94 11.12 -2.16
N GLN A 48 1.46 12.36 -2.20
CA GLN A 48 0.96 13.02 -3.40
C GLN A 48 0.10 12.08 -4.27
N ILE A 49 -0.98 11.57 -3.70
CA ILE A 49 -1.99 10.77 -4.39
C ILE A 49 -3.14 11.69 -4.80
N TYR A 50 -3.47 11.70 -6.09
CA TYR A 50 -4.64 12.39 -6.62
C TYR A 50 -5.87 11.50 -6.47
N SER A 51 -6.92 12.02 -5.83
CA SER A 51 -8.18 11.28 -5.67
C SER A 51 -9.37 12.23 -5.75
N ALA A 52 -10.57 11.66 -5.77
CA ALA A 52 -11.82 12.42 -5.84
C ALA A 52 -11.93 13.41 -4.68
N ALA A 53 -12.28 14.65 -4.98
CA ALA A 53 -12.60 15.65 -3.98
C ALA A 53 -14.05 15.47 -3.52
N ALA A 54 -14.32 15.74 -2.24
CA ALA A 54 -15.69 15.85 -1.77
C ALA A 54 -16.35 17.10 -2.39
N ASP A 55 -17.62 16.97 -2.75
CA ASP A 55 -18.46 18.07 -3.25
C ASP A 55 -19.58 18.32 -2.22
N PRO A 56 -19.28 18.99 -1.09
CA PRO A 56 -20.24 19.15 0.00
C PRO A 56 -21.48 19.96 -0.41
N ASP A 57 -21.33 20.85 -1.38
CA ASP A 57 -22.41 21.69 -1.89
C ASP A 57 -23.24 20.97 -2.97
N SER A 58 -22.91 19.72 -3.32
CA SER A 58 -23.54 18.96 -4.41
C SER A 58 -23.64 19.76 -5.71
N SER A 59 -22.59 20.56 -5.98
CA SER A 59 -22.49 21.46 -7.12
C SER A 59 -22.30 20.72 -8.46
N GLY A 60 -22.12 19.40 -8.43
CA GLY A 60 -21.79 18.58 -9.58
C GLY A 60 -20.29 18.64 -9.92
N ASN A 61 -19.45 19.04 -8.96
CA ASN A 61 -18.02 19.16 -9.16
C ASN A 61 -17.36 17.77 -9.14
N CYS A 62 -16.89 17.31 -10.30
CA CYS A 62 -16.14 16.05 -10.44
C CYS A 62 -14.62 16.23 -10.28
N GLY A 63 -14.19 17.25 -9.55
CA GLY A 63 -12.78 17.55 -9.33
C GLY A 63 -12.07 16.50 -8.46
N GLY A 64 -10.75 16.41 -8.62
CA GLY A 64 -9.88 15.70 -7.69
C GLY A 64 -8.92 16.65 -6.97
N TYR A 65 -8.29 16.14 -5.91
CA TYR A 65 -7.32 16.89 -5.12
C TYR A 65 -6.17 15.98 -4.67
N TRP A 66 -4.98 16.57 -4.51
CA TRP A 66 -3.78 15.87 -4.03
C TRP A 66 -3.75 15.77 -2.50
N ARG A 67 -3.55 14.56 -1.98
CA ARG A 67 -3.38 14.29 -0.55
C ARG A 67 -2.19 13.37 -0.31
N GLY A 68 -1.69 13.41 0.92
CA GLY A 68 -0.58 12.58 1.38
C GLY A 68 -0.90 11.96 2.74
N GLY A 69 -0.45 10.73 2.98
CA GLY A 69 -0.58 10.04 4.25
C GLY A 69 -0.81 8.54 4.10
N THR A 70 -0.70 7.80 5.21
CA THR A 70 -1.12 6.39 5.30
C THR A 70 -2.61 6.22 5.03
N SER A 71 -3.41 7.26 5.27
CA SER A 71 -4.82 7.35 4.87
C SER A 71 -5.05 7.23 3.37
N MET A 72 -4.04 7.53 2.53
CA MET A 72 -4.10 7.36 1.08
C MET A 72 -3.52 6.00 0.64
N ALA A 73 -2.52 5.49 1.35
CA ALA A 73 -1.98 4.16 1.10
C ALA A 73 -2.98 3.03 1.44
N ALA A 74 -3.74 3.16 2.53
CA ALA A 74 -4.73 2.18 2.95
C ALA A 74 -5.80 1.86 1.89
N PRO A 75 -6.48 2.85 1.26
CA PRO A 75 -7.46 2.57 0.20
C PRO A 75 -6.83 2.00 -1.08
N VAL A 76 -5.55 2.29 -1.38
CA VAL A 76 -4.83 1.65 -2.49
C VAL A 76 -4.77 0.14 -2.26
N VAL A 77 -4.30 -0.29 -1.09
CA VAL A 77 -4.25 -1.73 -0.74
C VAL A 77 -5.64 -2.36 -0.67
N ALA A 78 -6.66 -1.62 -0.20
CA ALA A 78 -8.04 -2.10 -0.20
C ALA A 78 -8.57 -2.38 -1.62
N GLY A 79 -8.25 -1.51 -2.58
CA GLY A 79 -8.57 -1.71 -4.00
C GLY A 79 -7.86 -2.92 -4.59
N THR A 80 -6.55 -3.08 -4.34
CA THR A 80 -5.79 -4.28 -4.74
C THR A 80 -6.39 -5.55 -4.15
N ALA A 81 -6.75 -5.53 -2.86
CA ALA A 81 -7.39 -6.65 -2.20
C ALA A 81 -8.74 -7.01 -2.84
N ALA A 82 -9.53 -6.02 -3.27
CA ALA A 82 -10.78 -6.26 -3.97
C ALA A 82 -10.55 -6.96 -5.32
N GLN A 83 -9.54 -6.53 -6.09
CA GLN A 83 -9.16 -7.17 -7.36
C GLN A 83 -8.68 -8.61 -7.17
N ILE A 84 -7.79 -8.85 -6.20
CA ILE A 84 -7.33 -10.21 -5.86
C ILE A 84 -8.53 -11.08 -5.46
N ARG A 85 -9.45 -10.56 -4.65
CA ARG A 85 -10.65 -11.31 -4.24
C ARG A 85 -11.54 -11.65 -5.44
N GLN A 86 -11.69 -10.72 -6.37
CA GLN A 86 -12.45 -10.93 -7.61
C GLN A 86 -11.81 -12.03 -8.47
N TYR A 87 -10.48 -12.01 -8.63
CA TYR A 87 -9.73 -13.02 -9.37
C TYR A 87 -10.04 -14.45 -8.89
N PHE A 88 -10.06 -14.68 -7.57
CA PHE A 88 -10.41 -16.00 -7.01
C PHE A 88 -11.89 -16.35 -7.15
N VAL A 89 -12.80 -15.41 -6.90
CA VAL A 89 -14.25 -15.69 -6.93
C VAL A 89 -14.77 -15.90 -8.36
N GLU A 90 -14.15 -15.30 -9.36
CA GLU A 90 -14.52 -15.51 -10.75
C GLU A 90 -13.82 -16.72 -11.39
N GLY A 91 -13.07 -17.51 -10.61
CA GLY A 91 -12.44 -18.75 -11.08
C GLY A 91 -11.29 -18.51 -12.06
N TRP A 92 -10.57 -17.39 -11.93
CA TRP A 92 -9.39 -17.13 -12.77
C TRP A 92 -8.19 -18.00 -12.34
N TYR A 93 -8.09 -18.34 -11.06
CA TYR A 93 -7.09 -19.28 -10.57
C TYR A 93 -7.45 -20.72 -10.99
N PRO A 94 -6.49 -21.57 -11.42
CA PRO A 94 -5.05 -21.32 -11.50
C PRO A 94 -4.54 -20.84 -12.85
N CYS A 95 -5.38 -20.84 -13.90
CA CYS A 95 -4.88 -20.73 -15.27
C CYS A 95 -4.86 -19.28 -15.82
N GLY A 96 -5.39 -18.30 -15.09
CA GLY A 96 -5.44 -16.90 -15.49
C GLY A 96 -6.52 -16.55 -16.50
N SER A 97 -7.51 -17.42 -16.73
CA SER A 97 -8.69 -17.09 -17.55
C SER A 97 -9.97 -17.32 -16.78
N ARG A 98 -10.98 -16.49 -17.02
CA ARG A 98 -12.24 -16.50 -16.28
C ARG A 98 -12.94 -17.86 -16.39
N LEU A 99 -13.47 -18.38 -15.27
CA LEU A 99 -14.15 -19.69 -15.17
C LEU A 99 -13.31 -20.92 -15.54
N CYS A 100 -11.97 -20.82 -15.57
CA CYS A 100 -11.15 -21.98 -15.90
C CYS A 100 -10.84 -22.88 -14.71
N GLY A 101 -10.91 -22.34 -13.48
CA GLY A 101 -10.86 -23.12 -12.26
C GLY A 101 -12.10 -22.90 -11.41
N GLU A 102 -12.20 -23.68 -10.34
CA GLU A 102 -13.30 -23.58 -9.38
C GLU A 102 -13.25 -22.23 -8.65
N PRO A 103 -14.39 -21.51 -8.54
CA PRO A 103 -14.51 -20.31 -7.72
C PRO A 103 -14.06 -20.55 -6.27
N ILE A 104 -13.14 -19.73 -5.79
CA ILE A 104 -12.65 -19.76 -4.40
C ILE A 104 -13.10 -18.48 -3.71
N VAL A 105 -13.73 -18.60 -2.53
CA VAL A 105 -13.99 -17.45 -1.65
C VAL A 105 -12.82 -17.36 -0.66
N PRO A 106 -11.85 -16.45 -0.88
CA PRO A 106 -10.65 -16.41 -0.04
C PRO A 106 -10.98 -15.88 1.35
N SER A 107 -10.38 -16.51 2.37
CA SER A 107 -10.49 -16.07 3.76
C SER A 107 -9.64 -14.82 4.02
N GLY A 108 -9.95 -14.06 5.09
CA GLY A 108 -9.14 -12.89 5.49
C GLY A 108 -7.64 -13.21 5.66
N PRO A 109 -7.26 -14.30 6.34
CA PRO A 109 -5.86 -14.73 6.41
C PRO A 109 -5.23 -15.05 5.07
N LEU A 110 -5.97 -15.69 4.14
CA LEU A 110 -5.46 -15.99 2.80
C LEU A 110 -5.22 -14.69 2.01
N MET A 111 -6.16 -13.74 2.06
CA MET A 111 -5.99 -12.43 1.43
C MET A 111 -4.77 -11.69 1.97
N ARG A 112 -4.56 -11.74 3.30
CA ARG A 112 -3.37 -11.16 3.95
C ARG A 112 -2.09 -11.84 3.49
N ALA A 113 -2.07 -13.18 3.42
CA ALA A 113 -0.90 -13.93 2.97
C ALA A 113 -0.52 -13.60 1.52
N ILE A 114 -1.50 -13.50 0.63
CA ILE A 114 -1.26 -13.17 -0.79
C ILE A 114 -0.64 -11.76 -0.92
N LEU A 115 -1.23 -10.76 -0.27
CA LEU A 115 -0.73 -9.37 -0.31
C LEU A 115 0.67 -9.24 0.28
N MET A 116 0.98 -9.98 1.35
CA MET A 116 2.30 -9.98 1.97
C MET A 116 3.34 -10.71 1.11
N ASN A 117 2.95 -11.81 0.46
CA ASN A 117 3.87 -12.63 -0.33
C ASN A 117 4.36 -11.93 -1.61
N GLY A 118 3.58 -10.99 -2.15
CA GLY A 118 3.96 -10.17 -3.31
C GLY A 118 4.74 -8.90 -2.96
N GLY A 119 5.07 -8.68 -1.69
CA GLY A 119 5.68 -7.44 -1.23
C GLY A 119 7.10 -7.22 -1.77
N GLN A 120 7.36 -6.02 -2.29
CA GLN A 120 8.67 -5.59 -2.79
C GLN A 120 9.41 -4.77 -1.74
N THR A 121 10.68 -5.12 -1.51
CA THR A 121 11.54 -4.40 -0.56
C THR A 121 11.87 -3.00 -1.08
N LEU A 122 11.63 -2.00 -0.26
CA LEU A 122 12.02 -0.60 -0.42
C LEU A 122 13.51 -0.41 -0.11
N VAL A 123 14.10 0.63 -0.68
CA VAL A 123 15.55 0.90 -0.62
C VAL A 123 15.95 1.82 0.54
N GLY A 124 15.02 2.59 1.08
CA GLY A 124 15.30 3.49 2.21
C GLY A 124 14.10 4.36 2.59
N ILE A 125 14.39 5.43 3.33
CA ILE A 125 13.41 6.41 3.79
C ILE A 125 13.70 7.77 3.17
N GLN A 126 12.66 8.43 2.67
CA GLN A 126 12.74 9.77 2.09
C GLN A 126 11.94 10.76 2.94
N ASP A 127 12.53 11.94 3.17
CA ASP A 127 11.85 13.09 3.79
C ASP A 127 10.88 13.71 2.79
N PHE A 128 9.59 13.75 3.16
CA PHE A 128 8.54 14.26 2.29
C PHE A 128 8.61 15.77 2.02
N SER A 129 9.27 16.53 2.90
CA SER A 129 9.35 17.99 2.87
C SER A 129 10.57 18.48 2.09
N SER A 130 11.74 17.88 2.33
CA SER A 130 12.99 18.24 1.66
C SER A 130 13.21 17.45 0.37
N GLY A 131 12.62 16.25 0.27
CA GLY A 131 12.86 15.29 -0.80
C GLY A 131 14.18 14.55 -0.67
N GLU A 132 14.91 14.72 0.43
CA GLU A 132 16.20 14.06 0.68
C GLU A 132 16.01 12.62 1.16
N VAL A 133 16.95 11.75 0.77
CA VAL A 133 17.03 10.39 1.31
C VAL A 133 17.71 10.45 2.67
N LEU A 134 17.05 9.93 3.69
CA LEU A 134 17.60 9.86 5.04
C LEU A 134 18.66 8.76 5.13
N ASN A 135 19.63 8.90 6.03
CA ASN A 135 20.64 7.88 6.33
C ASN A 135 20.04 6.71 7.15
N GLU A 136 18.87 6.23 6.74
CA GLU A 136 18.14 5.13 7.35
C GLU A 136 17.77 4.11 6.25
N GLU A 137 18.27 2.90 6.40
CA GLU A 137 17.96 1.81 5.48
C GLU A 137 16.69 1.06 5.91
N THR A 138 15.91 0.66 4.91
CA THR A 138 14.85 -0.33 5.10
C THR A 138 15.38 -1.72 4.77
N ARG A 139 14.94 -2.73 5.53
CA ARG A 139 15.36 -4.13 5.35
C ARG A 139 14.15 -5.04 5.19
N PRO A 140 14.29 -6.20 4.53
CA PRO A 140 13.23 -7.20 4.53
C PRO A 140 12.81 -7.56 5.97
N TYR A 141 11.51 -7.59 6.22
CA TYR A 141 10.90 -7.96 7.50
C TYR A 141 11.24 -7.03 8.69
N ASP A 142 11.56 -5.76 8.41
CA ASP A 142 11.81 -4.75 9.43
C ASP A 142 10.52 -4.15 10.03
N ASN A 143 10.67 -3.21 10.97
CA ASN A 143 9.56 -2.48 11.57
C ASN A 143 9.08 -1.26 10.76
N SER A 144 9.68 -1.01 9.59
CA SER A 144 9.40 0.17 8.78
C SER A 144 8.49 -0.18 7.62
N GLN A 145 8.89 -1.17 6.82
CA GLN A 145 8.19 -1.67 5.65
C GLN A 145 7.67 -3.11 5.83
N ASN A 146 8.26 -3.88 6.74
CA ASN A 146 7.96 -5.29 6.97
C ASN A 146 8.01 -6.13 5.69
N MET A 147 6.87 -6.55 5.14
CA MET A 147 6.82 -7.35 3.91
C MET A 147 7.07 -6.50 2.65
N GLY A 148 7.15 -5.18 2.79
CA GLY A 148 7.45 -4.27 1.68
C GLY A 148 6.19 -3.71 1.01
N ARG A 149 6.40 -3.11 -0.16
CA ARG A 149 5.37 -2.46 -0.96
C ARG A 149 4.54 -3.48 -1.75
N VAL A 150 3.22 -3.34 -1.75
CA VAL A 150 2.32 -4.17 -2.58
C VAL A 150 2.65 -4.00 -4.07
N ASN A 151 2.64 -5.10 -4.83
CA ASN A 151 2.81 -5.17 -6.29
C ASN A 151 1.64 -5.93 -6.92
#